data_AF-A0A1J3CUV0-F1
#
_entry.id   AF-A0A1J3CUV0-F1
#
_cell.length_a   1.000
_cell.length_b   1.000
_cell.length_c   1.000
_cell.angle_alpha   90.00
_cell.angle_beta   90.00
_cell.angle_gamma   90.00
#
_symmetry.space_group_name_H-M   'P 1'
#
loop_
_entity.id
_entity.type
_entity.pdbx_description
1 polymer ?
#
loop_
_entity_poly.entity_id
_entity_poly.type
_entity_poly.pdbx_seq_one_letter_code
_entity_poly.pdbx_strand_id
1 'polypeptide(L)'
;PIGKGIETELPEMVNCSARTGLDMLAKHYTEAIGFEIVFFLPDSEEDFASYTEFLRYLGSKNRAGVAKLDDGTTLFLVPPSDFLTDVLKVSGPERLYGVVLKLPLPPVL
;
A
#
# COMPACT_ATOMS: atom_id res chain seq x y z
N PRO A 1 -5.98 14.83 -8.28
CA PRO A 1 -6.10 13.74 -9.28
C PRO A 1 -5.96 12.39 -8.58
N ILE A 2 -7.02 11.57 -8.61
CA ILE A 2 -6.89 10.14 -8.28
C ILE A 2 -5.93 9.58 -9.33
N GLY A 3 -4.80 9.03 -8.88
CA GLY A 3 -3.71 8.60 -9.77
C GLY A 3 -4.18 7.57 -10.79
N LYS A 4 -3.40 7.38 -11.86
CA LYS A 4 -3.51 6.13 -12.64
C LYS A 4 -3.36 4.98 -11.63
N GLY A 5 -4.32 4.06 -11.62
CA GLY A 5 -4.29 2.89 -10.74
C GLY A 5 -3.04 2.03 -10.98
N ILE A 6 -2.94 0.91 -10.27
CA ILE A 6 -1.81 0.01 -10.46
C ILE A 6 -1.85 -0.59 -11.87
N GLU A 7 -0.70 -0.62 -12.56
CA GLU A 7 -0.57 -1.14 -13.94
C GLU A 7 -0.71 -2.68 -13.98
N THR A 8 -0.29 -3.36 -12.91
CA THR A 8 -0.43 -4.81 -12.72
C THR A 8 -1.84 -5.18 -12.24
N GLU A 9 -2.39 -6.29 -12.76
CA GLU A 9 -3.64 -6.86 -12.27
C GLU A 9 -3.54 -7.30 -10.80
N LEU A 10 -4.57 -7.00 -10.01
CA LEU A 10 -4.64 -7.49 -8.64
C LEU A 10 -5.06 -8.97 -8.65
N PRO A 11 -4.41 -9.83 -7.84
CA PRO A 11 -4.81 -11.23 -7.71
C PRO A 11 -6.20 -11.35 -7.07
N GLU A 12 -6.84 -12.51 -7.22
CA GLU A 12 -8.12 -12.82 -6.55
C GLU A 12 -8.02 -12.66 -5.02
N MET A 13 -6.85 -12.97 -4.44
CA MET A 13 -6.59 -12.82 -3.01
C MET A 13 -5.31 -12.02 -2.76
N VAL A 14 -5.46 -10.84 -2.18
CA VAL A 14 -4.34 -10.03 -1.68
C VAL A 14 -3.95 -10.53 -0.27
N ASN A 15 -3.02 -11.48 -0.22
CA ASN A 15 -2.57 -12.07 1.05
C ASN A 15 -1.51 -11.21 1.75
N CYS A 16 -1.86 -10.63 2.90
CA CYS A 16 -0.91 -9.90 3.76
C CYS A 16 0.03 -10.87 4.51
N SER A 17 1.03 -11.38 3.78
CA SER A 17 2.01 -12.36 4.26
C SER A 17 2.99 -11.82 5.31
N ALA A 18 3.28 -10.51 5.30
CA ALA A 18 4.24 -9.88 6.19
C ALA A 18 3.83 -8.44 6.53
N ARG A 19 4.63 -7.78 7.39
CA ARG A 19 4.45 -6.38 7.76
C ARG A 19 5.80 -5.67 7.74
N THR A 20 5.80 -4.40 7.35
CA THR A 20 6.98 -3.51 7.40
C THR A 20 6.64 -2.25 8.19
N GLY A 21 7.64 -1.61 8.79
CA GLY A 21 7.46 -0.30 9.45
C GLY A 21 7.22 0.80 8.41
N LEU A 22 6.39 1.78 8.74
CA LEU A 22 6.17 2.93 7.84
C LEU A 22 7.46 3.76 7.65
N ASP A 23 8.37 3.75 8.62
CA ASP A 23 9.70 4.35 8.51
C ASP A 23 10.59 3.62 7.49
N MET A 24 10.53 2.28 7.46
CA MET A 24 11.26 1.46 6.49
C MET A 24 10.66 1.64 5.09
N LEU A 25 9.34 1.68 4.99
CA LEU A 25 8.66 1.98 3.72
C LEU A 25 9.02 3.39 3.21
N ALA A 26 9.15 4.38 4.10
CA ALA A 26 9.58 5.72 3.73
C ALA A 26 10.99 5.73 3.14
N LYS A 27 11.91 4.93 3.69
CA LYS A 27 13.26 4.76 3.11
C LYS A 27 13.19 4.17 1.71
N HIS A 28 12.43 3.11 1.50
CA HIS A 28 12.24 2.53 0.15
C HIS A 28 11.60 3.53 -0.82
N TYR A 29 10.72 4.40 -0.35
CA TYR A 29 10.16 5.46 -1.17
C TYR A 29 11.22 6.47 -1.64
N THR A 30 12.24 6.79 -0.82
CA THR A 30 13.33 7.69 -1.25
C THR A 30 14.19 7.11 -2.38
N GLU A 31 14.20 5.79 -2.52
CA GLU A 31 14.92 5.06 -3.58
C GLU A 31 14.03 4.84 -4.82
N ALA A 32 12.72 5.06 -4.70
CA ALA A 32 11.77 4.86 -5.77
C ALA A 32 11.78 6.03 -6.76
N ILE A 33 11.63 5.72 -8.06
CA ILE A 33 11.46 6.72 -9.13
C ILE A 33 9.99 7.10 -9.34
N GLY A 34 9.07 6.43 -8.65
CA GLY A 34 7.64 6.69 -8.70
C GLY A 34 6.86 5.67 -7.87
N PHE A 35 5.55 5.82 -7.83
CA PHE A 35 4.65 4.87 -7.19
C PHE A 35 3.28 4.86 -7.86
N GLU A 36 2.55 3.78 -7.63
CA GLU A 36 1.14 3.62 -7.98
C GLU A 36 0.33 3.39 -6.73
N ILE A 37 -0.95 3.78 -6.78
CA ILE A 37 -1.82 3.72 -5.63
C ILE A 37 -3.26 3.33 -6.01
N VAL A 38 -3.88 2.51 -5.18
CA VAL A 38 -5.30 2.14 -5.23
C VAL A 38 -5.90 2.19 -3.82
N PHE A 39 -7.23 2.24 -3.74
CA PHE A 39 -7.96 2.12 -2.49
C PHE A 39 -8.64 0.76 -2.39
N PHE A 40 -8.55 0.12 -1.23
CA PHE A 40 -9.39 -1.02 -0.89
C PHE A 40 -10.60 -0.54 -0.11
N LEU A 41 -11.77 -1.00 -0.53
CA LEU A 41 -13.04 -0.84 0.17
C LEU A 41 -13.53 -2.23 0.60
N PRO A 42 -14.25 -2.34 1.72
CA PRO A 42 -15.01 -3.55 2.00
C PRO A 42 -16.05 -3.77 0.89
N ASP A 43 -16.25 -5.03 0.50
CA ASP A 43 -17.19 -5.39 -0.56
C ASP A 43 -18.64 -5.26 -0.08
N SER A 44 -18.88 -5.58 1.20
CA SER A 44 -20.19 -5.49 1.84
C SER A 44 -20.14 -4.85 3.24
N GLU A 45 -21.31 -4.57 3.82
CA GLU A 45 -21.42 -4.10 5.20
C GLU A 45 -20.90 -5.14 6.22
N GLU A 46 -21.03 -6.43 5.91
CA GLU A 46 -20.56 -7.53 6.77
C GLU A 46 -19.03 -7.51 6.91
N ASP A 47 -18.33 -7.05 5.87
CA ASP A 47 -16.86 -6.93 5.85
C ASP A 47 -16.34 -5.67 6.56
N PHE A 48 -17.20 -4.69 6.83
CA PHE A 48 -16.80 -3.38 7.35
C PHE A 48 -16.08 -3.48 8.70
N ALA A 49 -16.54 -4.37 9.57
CA ALA A 49 -15.93 -4.61 10.88
C ALA A 49 -14.50 -5.16 10.74
N SER A 50 -14.33 -6.22 9.95
CA SER A 50 -13.02 -6.84 9.67
C SER A 50 -12.06 -5.87 8.98
N TYR A 51 -12.56 -5.09 8.02
CA TYR A 51 -11.79 -4.04 7.34
C TYR A 51 -11.26 -3.00 8.33
N THR A 52 -12.13 -2.48 9.20
CA THR A 52 -11.76 -1.44 10.17
C THR A 52 -10.82 -1.99 11.25
N GLU A 53 -11.00 -3.24 11.68
CA GLU A 53 -10.08 -3.89 12.60
C GLU A 53 -8.68 -4.06 11.97
N PHE A 54 -8.61 -4.45 10.70
CA PHE A 54 -7.34 -4.58 9.99
C PHE A 54 -6.60 -3.23 9.86
N LEU A 55 -7.33 -2.15 9.54
CA LEU A 55 -6.79 -0.78 9.54
C LEU A 55 -6.19 -0.42 10.90
N ARG A 56 -6.93 -0.65 11.99
CA ARG A 56 -6.49 -0.37 13.35
C ARG A 56 -5.28 -1.21 13.75
N TYR A 57 -5.26 -2.48 13.37
CA TYR A 57 -4.15 -3.38 13.64
C TYR A 57 -2.83 -2.88 13.02
N LEU A 58 -2.87 -2.44 11.77
CA LEU A 58 -1.71 -1.86 11.09
C LEU A 58 -1.33 -0.49 11.67
N GLY A 59 -2.31 0.42 11.79
CA GLY A 59 -2.10 1.79 12.24
C GLY A 59 -1.56 1.88 13.67
N SER A 60 -2.11 1.10 14.61
CA SER A 60 -1.66 1.08 16.01
C SER A 60 -0.22 0.60 16.21
N LYS A 61 0.37 -0.05 15.20
CA LYS A 61 1.75 -0.55 15.21
C LYS A 61 2.68 0.27 14.32
N ASN A 62 2.20 1.34 13.69
CA ASN A 62 2.92 2.13 12.70
C ASN A 62 3.51 1.25 11.58
N ARG A 63 2.70 0.31 11.05
CA ARG A 63 3.11 -0.69 10.06
C ARG A 63 2.23 -0.64 8.83
N ALA A 64 2.81 -1.02 7.70
CA ALA A 64 2.10 -1.44 6.49
C ALA A 64 2.10 -2.97 6.38
N GLY A 65 1.06 -3.52 5.78
CA GLY A 65 1.06 -4.92 5.33
C GLY A 65 1.89 -5.09 4.06
N VAL A 66 2.37 -6.31 3.81
CA VAL A 66 3.13 -6.67 2.61
C VAL A 66 2.44 -7.85 1.94
N ALA A 67 2.04 -7.63 0.69
CA ALA A 67 1.47 -8.62 -0.20
C ALA A 67 2.29 -8.72 -1.49
N LYS A 68 2.06 -9.80 -2.25
CA LYS A 68 2.66 -10.03 -3.55
C LYS A 68 1.56 -10.11 -4.60
N LEU A 69 1.76 -9.41 -5.72
CA LEU A 69 0.95 -9.59 -6.92
C LEU A 69 1.44 -10.82 -7.69
N ASP A 70 0.67 -11.24 -8.70
CA ASP A 70 0.96 -12.46 -9.47
C ASP A 70 2.27 -12.38 -10.26
N ASP A 71 2.68 -11.17 -10.66
CA ASP A 71 3.98 -10.91 -11.32
C ASP A 71 5.16 -10.81 -10.34
N GLY A 72 4.93 -11.02 -9.04
CA GLY A 72 5.93 -10.90 -7.98
C GLY A 72 6.15 -9.49 -7.45
N THR A 73 5.46 -8.49 -8.02
CA THR A 73 5.50 -7.10 -7.54
C THR A 73 5.05 -7.01 -6.09
N THR A 74 5.76 -6.20 -5.30
CA THR A 74 5.41 -5.97 -3.90
C THR A 74 4.31 -4.92 -3.81
N LEU A 75 3.19 -5.29 -3.17
CA LEU A 75 2.12 -4.39 -2.80
C LEU A 75 2.18 -4.11 -1.30
N PHE A 76 2.25 -2.83 -0.93
CA PHE A 76 2.18 -2.38 0.45
C PHE A 76 0.75 -1.97 0.81
N LEU A 77 0.21 -2.52 1.90
CA LEU A 77 -1.10 -2.21 2.43
C LEU A 77 -0.95 -1.16 3.54
N VAL A 78 -1.21 0.09 3.21
CA VAL A 78 -0.92 1.25 4.07
C VAL A 78 -2.22 1.74 4.72
N PRO A 79 -2.33 1.76 6.07
CA PRO A 79 -3.48 2.31 6.76
C PRO A 79 -3.46 3.85 6.73
N PRO A 80 -4.60 4.52 7.02
CA PRO A 80 -4.65 5.96 7.24
C PRO A 80 -3.61 6.40 8.28
N SER A 81 -2.72 7.30 7.88
CA SER A 81 -1.62 7.81 8.70
C SER A 81 -0.95 9.01 8.01
N ASP A 82 -0.17 9.78 8.77
CA ASP A 82 0.61 10.91 8.27
C ASP A 82 1.63 10.48 7.20
N PHE A 83 2.00 9.20 7.12
CA PHE A 83 2.82 8.67 6.04
C PHE A 83 2.25 9.02 4.65
N LEU A 84 0.93 8.96 4.49
CA LEU A 84 0.27 9.26 3.21
C LEU A 84 0.48 10.73 2.80
N THR A 85 0.33 11.66 3.74
CA THR A 85 0.45 13.11 3.47
C THR A 85 1.89 13.59 3.47
N ASP A 86 2.72 13.05 4.35
CA ASP A 86 4.05 13.57 4.63
C ASP A 86 5.11 12.90 3.77
N VAL A 87 4.94 11.60 3.44
CA VAL A 87 5.87 10.85 2.58
C VAL A 87 5.35 10.80 1.15
N LEU A 88 4.16 10.23 0.93
CA LEU A 88 3.62 10.04 -0.43
C LEU A 88 3.02 11.33 -1.03
N LYS A 89 2.79 12.36 -0.22
CA LYS A 89 2.12 13.61 -0.61
C LYS A 89 0.73 13.37 -1.23
N VAL A 90 0.03 12.35 -0.75
CA VAL A 90 -1.33 11.99 -1.16
C VAL A 90 -2.33 12.51 -0.14
N SER A 91 -3.34 13.22 -0.60
CA SER A 91 -4.56 13.51 0.16
C SER A 91 -5.69 12.62 -0.34
N GLY A 92 -6.49 12.07 0.58
CA GLY A 92 -7.55 11.14 0.23
C GLY A 92 -8.36 10.69 1.45
N PRO A 93 -9.37 9.86 1.24
CA PRO A 93 -10.21 9.36 2.32
C PRO A 93 -9.43 8.46 3.28
N GLU A 94 -9.94 8.31 4.50
CA GLU A 94 -9.42 7.33 5.48
C GLU A 94 -9.83 5.91 5.05
N ARG A 95 -9.00 5.31 4.20
CA ARG A 95 -9.15 3.97 3.64
C ARG A 95 -7.82 3.22 3.69
N LEU A 96 -7.85 1.92 3.43
CA LEU A 96 -6.66 1.12 3.17
C LEU A 96 -6.14 1.43 1.77
N TYR A 97 -4.87 1.82 1.67
CA TYR A 97 -4.22 2.11 0.39
C TYR A 97 -3.34 0.95 -0.02
N GLY A 98 -3.47 0.49 -1.26
CA GLY A 98 -2.49 -0.36 -1.91
C GLY A 98 -1.44 0.51 -2.60
N VAL A 99 -0.17 0.37 -2.24
CA VAL A 99 0.94 1.16 -2.79
C VAL A 99 1.97 0.24 -3.44
N VAL A 100 2.31 0.52 -4.69
CA VAL A 100 3.41 -0.15 -5.42
C VAL A 100 4.50 0.88 -5.66
N LEU A 101 5.73 0.60 -5.22
CA LEU A 101 6.88 1.47 -5.49
C LEU A 101 7.56 1.04 -6.78
N LYS A 102 7.79 1.98 -7.69
CA LYS A 102 8.57 1.77 -8.92
C LYS A 102 10.04 2.04 -8.60
N LEU A 103 10.85 1.00 -8.55
CA LEU A 103 12.30 1.12 -8.36
C LEU A 103 13.00 1.39 -9.71
N PRO A 104 14.13 2.11 -9.72
CA PRO A 104 14.93 2.26 -10.93
C PRO A 104 15.39 0.89 -11.41
N LEU A 105 15.33 0.66 -12.73
CA LEU A 105 15.94 -0.53 -13.33
C LEU A 105 17.46 -0.49 -13.07
N PRO A 106 18.10 -1.65 -12.80
CA PRO A 106 19.54 -1.70 -12.74
C PRO A 106 20.13 -1.16 -14.06
N PRO A 107 21.23 -0.39 -14.03
CA PRO A 107 21.90 0.00 -15.26
C PRO A 107 22.25 -1.26 -16.06
N VAL A 108 21.83 -1.29 -17.31
CA VAL A 108 22.21 -2.36 -18.25
C VAL A 108 23.71 -2.22 -18.48
N LEU A 109 24.49 -3.22 -18.06
CA LEU A 109 25.93 -3.31 -18.26
C LEU A 109 26.27 -3.65 -19.71
#